data_AF-T0YE63-F1
#
_entry.id   AF-T0YE63-F1
#
_cell.length_a   1.000
_cell.length_b   1.000
_cell.length_c   1.000
_cell.angle_alpha   90.00
_cell.angle_beta   90.00
_cell.angle_gamma   90.00
#
_symmetry.space_group_name_H-M   'P 1'
#
loop_
_entity.id
_entity.type
_entity.pdbx_description
1 polymer ?
#
loop_
_entity_poly.entity_id
_entity_poly.type
_entity_poly.pdbx_seq_one_letter_code
_entity_poly.pdbx_strand_id
1 'polypeptide(L)'
;RSIVTALGEARRTRDRPTAILALTVPGRGVPAFEATAEAADTGPTDTGPTDAELDRALAEMAAPPSGRPPVTPSGAPEDLRDACAAALVDLGGRDPLVTVVEADRAARAWADGFGARFPARRFDLGPNVATATAMAAAAGLALSGRVVFAGARAAYAAGGSYLAVRDAIAAPGADVKIVGVPAGLRADGRDPDEPVDDVGI
;
A
#
# COMPACT_ATOMS: atom_id res chain seq x y z
N ARG A 1 32.36 -4.76 -12.62
CA ARG A 1 31.30 -5.35 -13.48
C ARG A 1 30.25 -4.27 -13.70
N SER A 2 29.90 -3.94 -14.94
CA SER A 2 29.04 -2.79 -15.28
C SER A 2 27.61 -2.98 -14.76
N ILE A 3 26.96 -1.90 -14.28
CA ILE A 3 25.54 -1.86 -13.89
C ILE A 3 24.63 -2.35 -15.02
N VAL A 4 25.01 -2.09 -16.28
CA VAL A 4 24.26 -2.52 -17.48
C VAL A 4 24.18 -4.05 -17.56
N THR A 5 25.25 -4.76 -17.21
CA THR A 5 25.26 -6.23 -17.21
C THR A 5 24.31 -6.77 -16.15
N ALA A 6 24.35 -6.22 -14.94
CA ALA A 6 23.47 -6.62 -13.84
C ALA A 6 21.99 -6.37 -14.19
N LEU A 7 21.66 -5.23 -14.79
CA LEU A 7 20.31 -4.93 -15.28
C LEU A 7 19.87 -5.88 -16.40
N GLY A 8 20.78 -6.24 -17.31
CA GLY A 8 20.52 -7.21 -18.37
C GLY A 8 20.20 -8.60 -17.83
N GLU A 9 20.89 -9.03 -16.77
CA GLU A 9 20.61 -10.28 -16.07
C GLU A 9 19.26 -10.23 -15.34
N ALA A 10 19.01 -9.16 -14.57
CA ALA A 10 17.75 -8.96 -13.84
C ALA A 10 16.52 -9.04 -14.77
N ARG A 11 16.60 -8.43 -15.96
CA ARG A 11 15.51 -8.48 -16.96
C ARG A 11 15.21 -9.90 -17.47
N ARG A 12 16.18 -10.80 -17.47
CA ARG A 12 16.01 -12.19 -17.95
C ARG A 12 15.50 -13.13 -16.86
N THR A 13 15.69 -12.79 -15.60
CA THR A 13 15.16 -13.53 -14.45
C THR A 13 13.64 -13.35 -14.36
N ARG A 14 12.88 -14.45 -14.33
CA ARG A 14 11.40 -14.42 -14.25
C ARG A 14 10.80 -15.21 -13.10
N ASP A 15 11.58 -16.09 -12.50
CA ASP A 15 11.17 -17.04 -11.46
C ASP A 15 11.36 -16.51 -10.03
N ARG A 16 12.06 -15.37 -9.86
CA ARG A 16 12.36 -14.78 -8.56
C ARG A 16 12.55 -13.26 -8.64
N PRO A 17 12.29 -12.53 -7.55
CA PRO A 17 12.75 -11.15 -7.42
C PRO A 17 14.28 -11.05 -7.53
N THR A 18 14.79 -9.96 -8.09
CA THR A 18 16.24 -9.70 -8.21
C THR A 18 16.61 -8.44 -7.45
N ALA A 19 17.62 -8.52 -6.59
CA ALA A 19 18.22 -7.36 -5.94
C ALA A 19 19.61 -7.08 -6.55
N ILE A 20 19.86 -5.83 -6.93
CA ILE A 20 21.18 -5.38 -7.42
C ILE A 20 21.85 -4.59 -6.31
N LEU A 21 22.93 -5.14 -5.74
CA LEU A 21 23.72 -4.48 -4.71
C LEU A 21 24.72 -3.52 -5.37
N ALA A 22 24.34 -2.26 -5.53
CA ALA A 22 25.20 -1.22 -6.05
C ALA A 22 26.09 -0.65 -4.93
N LEU A 23 27.39 -0.92 -5.00
CA LEU A 23 28.36 -0.31 -4.09
C LEU A 23 28.71 1.09 -4.60
N THR A 24 28.20 2.11 -3.91
CA THR A 24 28.40 3.53 -4.24
C THR A 24 29.28 4.22 -3.20
N VAL A 25 29.86 5.35 -3.60
CA VAL A 25 30.53 6.28 -2.68
C VAL A 25 29.62 7.51 -2.56
N PRO A 26 29.14 7.89 -1.36
CA PRO A 26 28.38 9.12 -1.16
C PRO A 26 29.18 10.34 -1.68
N GLY A 27 28.52 11.27 -2.37
CA GLY A 27 29.18 12.46 -2.92
C GLY A 27 30.18 12.17 -4.04
N ARG A 28 30.21 10.97 -4.62
CA ARG A 28 31.15 10.61 -5.69
C ARG A 28 31.10 11.61 -6.85
N GLY A 29 32.26 12.15 -7.22
CA GLY A 29 32.37 13.15 -8.29
C GLY A 29 32.28 14.60 -7.81
N VAL A 30 32.05 14.84 -6.51
CA VAL A 30 32.15 16.16 -5.89
C VAL A 30 33.28 16.11 -4.86
N PRO A 31 34.51 16.56 -5.19
CA PRO A 31 35.68 16.40 -4.33
C PRO A 31 35.53 16.93 -2.91
N ALA A 32 34.68 17.95 -2.71
CA ALA A 32 34.40 18.53 -1.40
C ALA A 32 33.54 17.63 -0.48
N PHE A 33 32.83 16.65 -1.04
CA PHE A 33 31.86 15.81 -0.33
C PHE A 33 32.06 14.31 -0.55
N GLU A 34 32.99 13.90 -1.42
CA GLU A 34 33.18 12.48 -1.72
C GLU A 34 33.61 11.71 -0.46
N ALA A 35 32.83 10.68 -0.11
CA ALA A 35 33.00 9.84 1.07
C ALA A 35 32.92 10.57 2.42
N THR A 36 32.33 11.77 2.49
CA THR A 36 32.13 12.48 3.76
C THR A 36 30.75 12.18 4.37
N ALA A 37 30.63 12.34 5.70
CA ALA A 37 29.35 12.21 6.40
C ALA A 37 28.36 13.33 6.00
N GLU A 38 28.88 14.50 5.65
CA GLU A 38 28.10 15.67 5.22
C GLU A 38 27.40 15.42 3.87
N ALA A 39 27.97 14.58 3.00
CA ALA A 39 27.36 14.20 1.72
C ALA A 39 25.97 13.57 1.85
N ALA A 40 25.63 13.02 3.01
CA ALA A 40 24.34 12.37 3.24
C ALA A 40 23.20 13.34 3.59
N ASP A 41 23.52 14.54 4.10
CA ASP A 41 22.52 15.36 4.81
C ASP A 41 22.50 16.85 4.38
N THR A 42 23.60 17.37 3.82
CA THR A 42 23.66 18.80 3.46
C THR A 42 23.48 19.10 1.97
N GLY A 43 23.65 18.11 1.09
CA GLY A 43 23.57 18.27 -0.37
C GLY A 43 24.50 19.39 -0.89
N PRO A 44 24.68 19.52 -2.21
CA PRO A 44 25.28 20.73 -2.74
C PRO A 44 24.22 21.84 -2.71
N THR A 45 24.37 22.82 -1.84
CA THR A 45 23.58 24.06 -1.87
C THR A 45 23.82 24.73 -3.24
N ASP A 46 22.74 25.04 -3.97
CA ASP A 46 22.71 25.71 -5.29
C ASP A 46 23.04 24.90 -6.58
N THR A 47 22.96 23.57 -6.60
CA THR A 47 23.07 22.81 -7.88
C THR A 47 21.98 21.75 -8.11
N GLY A 48 20.79 21.93 -7.52
CA GLY A 48 19.61 21.14 -7.88
C GLY A 48 19.15 21.39 -9.33
N PRO A 49 18.35 20.49 -9.93
CA PRO A 49 17.70 20.77 -11.21
C PRO A 49 16.92 22.08 -11.11
N THR A 50 17.04 22.92 -12.14
CA THR A 50 16.33 24.19 -12.20
C THR A 50 14.82 23.97 -12.10
N ASP A 51 14.07 24.95 -11.60
CA ASP A 51 12.60 24.88 -11.52
C ASP A 51 11.98 24.46 -12.87
N ALA A 52 12.59 24.87 -13.99
CA ALA A 52 12.18 24.48 -15.34
C ALA A 52 12.41 22.99 -15.69
N GLU A 53 13.40 22.33 -15.10
CA GLU A 53 13.65 20.90 -15.23
C GLU A 53 12.71 20.09 -14.33
N LEU A 54 12.38 20.61 -13.15
CA LEU A 54 11.39 20.04 -12.24
C LEU A 54 9.98 20.10 -12.85
N ASP A 55 9.58 21.24 -13.40
CA ASP A 55 8.28 21.44 -14.05
C ASP A 55 8.10 20.52 -15.27
N ARG A 56 9.17 20.26 -16.02
CA ARG A 56 9.15 19.31 -17.13
C ARG A 56 8.91 17.88 -16.66
N ALA A 57 9.60 17.46 -15.59
CA ALA A 57 9.42 16.12 -15.02
C ALA A 57 8.00 15.92 -14.46
N LEU A 58 7.43 16.97 -13.85
CA LEU A 58 6.05 16.96 -13.35
C LEU A 58 5.02 16.91 -14.49
N ALA A 59 5.28 17.60 -15.61
CA ALA A 59 4.41 17.58 -16.79
C ALA A 59 4.39 16.20 -17.50
N GLU A 60 5.44 15.40 -17.35
CA GLU A 60 5.52 14.04 -17.89
C GLU A 60 4.75 13.00 -17.03
N MET A 61 4.39 13.35 -15.80
CA MET A 61 3.62 12.50 -14.89
C MET A 61 2.12 12.77 -15.04
N ALA A 62 1.38 11.85 -15.68
CA ALA A 62 -0.07 11.93 -15.70
C ALA A 62 -0.65 11.70 -14.29
N ALA A 63 -1.48 12.63 -13.82
CA ALA A 63 -2.25 12.44 -12.59
C ALA A 63 -3.22 11.25 -12.78
N PRO A 64 -3.35 10.36 -11.78
CA PRO A 64 -4.33 9.30 -11.84
C PRO A 64 -5.74 9.91 -11.94
N PRO A 65 -6.65 9.31 -12.71
CA PRO A 65 -8.02 9.80 -12.78
C PRO A 65 -8.67 9.71 -11.40
N SER A 66 -9.07 10.87 -10.85
CA SER A 66 -9.89 10.95 -9.65
C SER A 66 -11.32 11.34 -10.02
N GLY A 67 -12.26 10.51 -9.57
CA GLY A 67 -13.69 10.68 -9.83
C GLY A 67 -14.38 9.34 -9.99
N ARG A 68 -15.00 8.85 -8.90
CA ARG A 68 -15.92 7.71 -8.97
C ARG A 68 -17.21 7.98 -8.23
N PRO A 69 -18.33 7.39 -8.69
CA PRO A 69 -19.62 7.58 -8.04
C PRO A 69 -19.63 6.96 -6.64
N PRO A 70 -20.39 7.54 -5.71
CA PRO A 70 -20.63 6.91 -4.41
C PRO A 70 -21.33 5.56 -4.59
N VAL A 71 -20.89 4.56 -3.83
CA VAL A 71 -21.56 3.26 -3.76
C VAL A 71 -22.60 3.35 -2.64
N THR A 72 -23.87 3.17 -2.99
CA THR A 72 -24.96 3.02 -2.02
C THR A 72 -25.18 1.53 -1.72
N PRO A 73 -25.09 1.09 -0.46
CA PRO A 73 -25.44 -0.28 -0.10
C PRO A 73 -26.96 -0.49 -0.25
N SER A 74 -27.35 -1.69 -0.67
CA SER A 74 -28.74 -2.14 -0.74
C SER A 74 -29.04 -3.06 0.45
N GLY A 75 -29.91 -2.61 1.36
CA GLY A 75 -30.49 -3.41 2.45
C GLY A 75 -29.69 -3.41 3.75
N ALA A 76 -30.38 -3.57 4.88
CA ALA A 76 -29.79 -3.66 6.21
C ALA A 76 -29.59 -5.14 6.60
N PRO A 77 -28.35 -5.63 6.76
CA PRO A 77 -28.07 -6.94 7.32
C PRO A 77 -27.90 -6.87 8.85
N GLU A 78 -28.03 -8.03 9.49
CA GLU A 78 -27.97 -8.17 10.95
C GLU A 78 -26.55 -8.02 11.53
N ASP A 79 -25.48 -8.05 10.70
CA ASP A 79 -24.08 -7.67 11.02
C ASP A 79 -23.44 -6.89 9.83
N LEU A 80 -22.82 -5.73 10.13
CA LEU A 80 -22.14 -4.86 9.16
C LEU A 80 -20.95 -5.53 8.46
N ARG A 81 -20.26 -6.46 9.13
CA ARG A 81 -19.16 -7.24 8.54
C ARG A 81 -19.67 -8.08 7.38
N ASP A 82 -20.76 -8.81 7.60
CA ASP A 82 -21.35 -9.70 6.60
C ASP A 82 -21.95 -8.91 5.44
N ALA A 83 -22.50 -7.72 5.73
CA ALA A 83 -22.88 -6.72 4.72
C ALA A 83 -21.74 -6.40 3.78
N CYS A 84 -20.60 -6.04 4.37
CA CYS A 84 -19.43 -5.57 3.64
C CYS A 84 -18.87 -6.71 2.79
N ALA A 85 -18.79 -7.91 3.35
CA ALA A 85 -18.36 -9.11 2.64
C ALA A 85 -19.23 -9.41 1.41
N ALA A 86 -20.56 -9.40 1.58
CA ALA A 86 -21.50 -9.64 0.50
C ALA A 86 -21.42 -8.56 -0.59
N ALA A 87 -21.37 -7.29 -0.18
CA ALA A 87 -21.25 -6.16 -1.09
C ALA A 87 -19.94 -6.19 -1.89
N LEU A 88 -18.83 -6.60 -1.26
CA LEU A 88 -17.54 -6.73 -1.91
C LEU A 88 -17.55 -7.81 -3.00
N VAL A 89 -18.18 -8.96 -2.73
CA VAL A 89 -18.33 -10.04 -3.72
C VAL A 89 -19.16 -9.56 -4.92
N ASP A 90 -20.28 -8.89 -4.67
CA ASP A 90 -21.11 -8.33 -5.73
C ASP A 90 -20.36 -7.28 -6.57
N LEU A 91 -19.67 -6.34 -5.90
CA LEU A 91 -18.86 -5.33 -6.57
C LEU A 91 -17.75 -5.98 -7.43
N GLY A 92 -17.09 -7.02 -6.92
CA GLY A 92 -16.12 -7.81 -7.68
C GLY A 92 -16.72 -8.49 -8.91
N GLY A 93 -17.99 -8.87 -8.87
CA GLY A 93 -18.71 -9.41 -10.02
C GLY A 93 -18.99 -8.37 -11.11
N ARG A 94 -19.10 -7.09 -10.72
CA ARG A 94 -19.39 -5.97 -11.63
C ARG A 94 -18.14 -5.27 -12.16
N ASP A 95 -17.04 -5.31 -11.41
CA ASP A 95 -15.81 -4.59 -11.73
C ASP A 95 -14.58 -5.51 -11.69
N PRO A 96 -13.91 -5.75 -12.83
CA PRO A 96 -12.72 -6.60 -12.91
C PRO A 96 -11.52 -6.02 -12.13
N LEU A 97 -11.48 -4.71 -11.89
CA LEU A 97 -10.36 -4.00 -11.25
C LEU A 97 -10.38 -4.09 -9.72
N VAL A 98 -11.49 -4.56 -9.14
CA VAL A 98 -11.61 -4.75 -7.68
C VAL A 98 -10.59 -5.79 -7.23
N THR A 99 -9.78 -5.39 -6.27
CA THR A 99 -8.71 -6.19 -5.70
C THR A 99 -8.73 -6.04 -4.19
N VAL A 100 -8.48 -7.15 -3.51
CA VAL A 100 -8.43 -7.21 -2.05
C VAL A 100 -7.01 -7.53 -1.63
N VAL A 101 -6.48 -6.77 -0.68
CA VAL A 101 -5.17 -7.02 -0.06
C VAL A 101 -5.40 -7.20 1.43
N GLU A 102 -4.85 -8.25 2.02
CA GLU A 102 -5.10 -8.61 3.41
C GLU A 102 -3.81 -9.02 4.09
N ALA A 103 -3.71 -8.65 5.36
CA ALA A 103 -2.77 -9.24 6.31
C ALA A 103 -3.54 -9.51 7.61
N ASP A 104 -3.00 -10.41 8.44
CA ASP A 104 -3.57 -10.85 9.73
C ASP A 104 -4.62 -11.98 9.64
N ARG A 105 -4.38 -13.05 10.41
CA ARG A 105 -5.26 -14.22 10.56
C ARG A 105 -6.67 -13.87 11.02
N ALA A 106 -6.84 -12.89 11.90
CA ALA A 106 -8.14 -12.55 12.48
C ALA A 106 -9.04 -11.76 11.50
N ALA A 107 -8.44 -11.02 10.59
CA ALA A 107 -9.17 -10.25 9.58
C ALA A 107 -9.61 -11.13 8.40
N ARG A 108 -8.79 -12.11 7.97
CA ARG A 108 -8.98 -12.90 6.74
C ARG A 108 -10.41 -13.39 6.45
N ALA A 109 -11.21 -13.69 7.46
CA ALA A 109 -12.58 -14.16 7.29
C ALA A 109 -13.49 -13.18 6.52
N TRP A 110 -13.26 -11.86 6.59
CA TRP A 110 -14.19 -10.87 6.04
C TRP A 110 -14.30 -10.90 4.50
N ALA A 111 -13.26 -11.37 3.81
CA ALA A 111 -13.20 -11.40 2.34
C ALA A 111 -13.06 -12.83 1.76
N ASP A 112 -13.35 -13.86 2.56
CA ASP A 112 -13.26 -15.26 2.13
C ASP A 112 -14.13 -15.56 0.91
N GLY A 113 -15.37 -15.05 0.89
CA GLY A 113 -16.25 -15.20 -0.26
C GLY A 113 -15.69 -14.55 -1.54
N PHE A 114 -15.00 -13.41 -1.41
CA PHE A 114 -14.36 -12.74 -2.55
C PHE A 114 -13.19 -13.57 -3.07
N GLY A 115 -12.33 -14.07 -2.18
CA GLY A 115 -11.21 -14.94 -2.54
C GLY A 115 -11.64 -16.24 -3.20
N ALA A 116 -12.72 -16.85 -2.71
CA ALA A 116 -13.26 -18.08 -3.29
C ALA A 116 -13.77 -17.87 -4.72
N ARG A 117 -14.43 -16.73 -4.98
CA ARG A 117 -14.96 -16.40 -6.31
C ARG A 117 -13.90 -15.83 -7.26
N PHE A 118 -12.91 -15.11 -6.73
CA PHE A 118 -11.93 -14.33 -7.48
C PHE A 118 -10.50 -14.47 -6.94
N PRO A 119 -9.93 -15.68 -6.95
CA PRO A 119 -8.67 -15.98 -6.27
C PRO A 119 -7.47 -15.16 -6.79
N ALA A 120 -7.46 -14.82 -8.08
CA ALA A 120 -6.39 -14.01 -8.69
C ALA A 120 -6.43 -12.51 -8.29
N ARG A 121 -7.44 -12.09 -7.51
CA ARG A 121 -7.68 -10.70 -7.09
C ARG A 121 -7.69 -10.53 -5.58
N ARG A 122 -7.42 -11.60 -4.83
CA ARG A 122 -7.21 -11.57 -3.38
C ARG A 122 -5.74 -11.85 -3.09
N PHE A 123 -5.07 -10.88 -2.49
CA PHE A 123 -3.68 -10.99 -2.07
C PHE A 123 -3.61 -11.10 -0.56
N ASP A 124 -3.42 -12.33 -0.09
CA ASP A 124 -3.28 -12.65 1.31
C ASP A 124 -1.79 -12.75 1.64
N LEU A 125 -1.28 -11.79 2.43
CA LEU A 125 0.13 -11.73 2.82
C LEU A 125 0.49 -12.70 3.96
N GLY A 126 -0.44 -13.57 4.35
CA GLY A 126 -0.19 -14.67 5.27
C GLY A 126 -0.54 -14.35 6.72
N PRO A 127 -0.18 -15.27 7.65
CA PRO A 127 -0.64 -15.25 9.03
C PRO A 127 0.06 -14.25 9.94
N ASN A 128 1.16 -13.62 9.48
CA ASN A 128 1.91 -12.64 10.26
C ASN A 128 1.29 -11.25 10.09
N VAL A 129 1.43 -10.37 11.09
CA VAL A 129 0.94 -8.98 11.08
C VAL A 129 1.80 -8.12 10.13
N ALA A 130 1.74 -8.41 8.84
CA ALA A 130 2.41 -7.67 7.77
C ALA A 130 1.56 -6.48 7.29
N THR A 131 0.85 -5.81 8.21
CA THR A 131 -0.18 -4.82 7.88
C THR A 131 0.41 -3.59 7.22
N ALA A 132 1.57 -3.11 7.67
CA ALA A 132 2.28 -2.02 7.00
C ALA A 132 2.66 -2.38 5.55
N THR A 133 3.12 -3.61 5.31
CA THR A 133 3.42 -4.11 3.96
C THR A 133 2.15 -4.25 3.13
N ALA A 134 1.04 -4.71 3.70
CA ALA A 134 -0.26 -4.76 3.03
C ALA A 134 -0.73 -3.37 2.60
N MET A 135 -0.61 -2.36 3.47
CA MET A 135 -0.98 -0.98 3.13
C MET A 135 -0.09 -0.40 2.03
N ALA A 136 1.23 -0.61 2.10
CA ALA A 136 2.15 -0.16 1.06
C ALA A 136 1.92 -0.86 -0.29
N ALA A 137 1.66 -2.17 -0.28
CA ALA A 137 1.31 -2.92 -1.49
C ALA A 137 -0.04 -2.47 -2.06
N ALA A 138 -1.03 -2.21 -1.21
CA ALA A 138 -2.33 -1.70 -1.59
C ALA A 138 -2.23 -0.33 -2.29
N ALA A 139 -1.37 0.57 -1.77
CA ALA A 139 -1.07 1.85 -2.40
C ALA A 139 -0.53 1.67 -3.82
N GLY A 140 0.49 0.82 -4.01
CA GLY A 140 1.06 0.56 -5.33
C GLY A 140 0.04 -0.03 -6.31
N LEU A 141 -0.82 -0.94 -5.84
CA LEU A 141 -1.91 -1.50 -6.66
C LEU A 141 -2.95 -0.44 -7.04
N ALA A 142 -3.31 0.46 -6.12
CA ALA A 142 -4.25 1.56 -6.37
C ALA A 142 -3.67 2.56 -7.38
N LEU A 143 -2.40 2.96 -7.21
CA LEU A 143 -1.67 3.82 -8.15
C LEU A 143 -1.50 3.19 -9.52
N SER A 144 -1.54 1.85 -9.61
CA SER A 144 -1.55 1.10 -10.87
C SER A 144 -2.96 1.00 -11.51
N GLY A 145 -3.95 1.71 -10.98
CA GLY A 145 -5.32 1.78 -11.52
C GLY A 145 -6.27 0.69 -11.02
N ARG A 146 -5.90 -0.07 -9.97
CA ARG A 146 -6.83 -1.03 -9.34
C ARG A 146 -7.74 -0.37 -8.32
N VAL A 147 -8.88 -1.01 -8.07
CA VAL A 147 -9.83 -0.60 -7.03
C VAL A 147 -9.55 -1.45 -5.80
N VAL A 148 -8.76 -0.91 -4.87
CA VAL A 148 -8.16 -1.71 -3.80
C VAL A 148 -8.90 -1.56 -2.48
N PHE A 149 -9.28 -2.71 -1.90
CA PHE A 149 -9.74 -2.81 -0.52
C PHE A 149 -8.65 -3.49 0.31
N ALA A 150 -8.16 -2.79 1.32
CA ALA A 150 -7.10 -3.28 2.20
C ALA A 150 -7.69 -3.67 3.57
N GLY A 151 -7.66 -4.94 3.92
CA GLY A 151 -8.24 -5.47 5.14
C GLY A 151 -7.20 -5.84 6.21
N ALA A 152 -7.44 -5.43 7.45
CA ALA A 152 -6.68 -5.85 8.64
C ALA A 152 -7.55 -5.67 9.90
N ARG A 153 -7.08 -6.14 11.06
CA ARG A 153 -7.67 -5.70 12.35
C ARG A 153 -7.60 -4.19 12.48
N ALA A 154 -8.64 -3.55 12.99
CA ALA A 154 -8.66 -2.08 13.07
C ALA A 154 -7.50 -1.52 13.91
N ALA A 155 -7.11 -2.17 15.00
CA ALA A 155 -5.93 -1.78 15.80
C ALA A 155 -4.62 -1.75 14.99
N TYR A 156 -4.44 -2.70 14.06
CA TYR A 156 -3.23 -2.76 13.22
C TYR A 156 -3.36 -1.96 11.93
N ALA A 157 -4.58 -1.78 11.41
CA ALA A 157 -4.84 -0.90 10.28
C ALA A 157 -4.54 0.56 10.67
N ALA A 158 -4.97 0.96 11.88
CA ALA A 158 -4.77 2.29 12.43
C ALA A 158 -3.37 2.45 13.05
N GLY A 159 -3.09 1.80 14.17
CA GLY A 159 -1.83 1.95 14.90
C GLY A 159 -0.64 1.30 14.20
N GLY A 160 -0.74 -0.01 13.95
CA GLY A 160 0.37 -0.81 13.42
C GLY A 160 0.84 -0.43 12.00
N SER A 161 -0.01 0.26 11.24
CA SER A 161 0.26 0.64 9.84
C SER A 161 0.27 2.15 9.63
N TYR A 162 0.20 2.95 10.70
CA TYR A 162 0.07 4.40 10.61
C TYR A 162 1.06 5.05 9.64
N LEU A 163 2.36 4.73 9.77
CA LEU A 163 3.39 5.29 8.89
C LEU A 163 3.20 4.86 7.43
N ALA A 164 2.78 3.63 7.17
CA ALA A 164 2.51 3.16 5.81
C ALA A 164 1.25 3.83 5.22
N VAL A 165 0.20 4.00 6.02
CA VAL A 165 -1.01 4.74 5.61
C VAL A 165 -0.66 6.20 5.32
N ARG A 166 0.09 6.87 6.20
CA ARG A 166 0.52 8.26 6.01
C ARG A 166 1.38 8.42 4.76
N ASP A 167 2.46 7.63 4.64
CA ASP A 167 3.50 7.87 3.64
C ASP A 167 3.21 7.21 2.29
N ALA A 168 2.59 6.03 2.28
CA ALA A 168 2.33 5.30 1.04
C ALA A 168 0.92 5.52 0.51
N ILE A 169 -0.08 5.83 1.35
CA ILE A 169 -1.46 6.02 0.91
C ILE A 169 -1.82 7.51 0.85
N ALA A 170 -1.77 8.20 1.99
CA ALA A 170 -2.27 9.56 2.11
C ALA A 170 -1.39 10.59 1.38
N ALA A 171 -0.06 10.54 1.60
CA ALA A 171 0.87 11.48 0.98
C ALA A 171 0.81 11.47 -0.57
N PRO A 172 0.80 10.32 -1.27
CA PRO A 172 0.63 10.29 -2.72
C PRO A 172 -0.83 10.34 -3.19
N GLY A 173 -1.81 10.38 -2.28
CA GLY A 173 -3.23 10.37 -2.64
C GLY A 173 -3.72 9.07 -3.28
N ALA A 174 -3.18 7.92 -2.87
CA ALA A 174 -3.58 6.62 -3.41
C ALA A 174 -5.00 6.24 -2.95
N ASP A 175 -5.85 5.80 -3.88
CA ASP A 175 -7.25 5.47 -3.63
C ASP A 175 -7.44 4.06 -3.04
N VAL A 176 -7.07 3.90 -1.76
CA VAL A 176 -7.18 2.64 -0.99
C VAL A 176 -8.35 2.72 0.00
N LYS A 177 -9.21 1.70 -0.01
CA LYS A 177 -10.33 1.57 0.93
C LYS A 177 -9.87 0.67 2.09
N ILE A 178 -9.56 1.27 3.24
CA ILE A 178 -9.09 0.55 4.41
C ILE A 178 -10.29 -0.02 5.17
N VAL A 179 -10.25 -1.32 5.47
CA VAL A 179 -11.32 -2.06 6.15
C VAL A 179 -10.75 -2.65 7.44
N GLY A 180 -11.08 -2.01 8.57
CA GLY A 180 -10.65 -2.43 9.91
C GLY A 180 -11.66 -3.36 10.57
N VAL A 181 -11.30 -4.63 10.80
CA VAL A 181 -12.21 -5.64 11.37
C VAL A 181 -11.47 -6.64 12.28
N PRO A 182 -11.93 -6.88 13.52
CA PRO A 182 -12.97 -6.15 14.24
C PRO A 182 -12.52 -4.74 14.65
N ALA A 183 -13.50 -3.85 14.86
CA ALA A 183 -13.32 -2.50 15.40
C ALA A 183 -14.09 -2.35 16.71
N GLY A 184 -13.65 -1.42 17.56
CA GLY A 184 -14.21 -1.15 18.88
C GLY A 184 -13.99 -2.23 19.94
N LEU A 185 -14.47 -1.93 21.15
CA LEU A 185 -14.42 -2.81 22.31
C LEU A 185 -15.49 -3.90 22.24
N ARG A 186 -15.15 -5.12 22.65
CA ARG A 186 -16.11 -6.23 22.75
C ARG A 186 -16.58 -6.39 24.18
N ALA A 187 -17.80 -6.92 24.34
CA ALA A 187 -18.43 -7.06 25.65
C ALA A 187 -17.68 -7.98 26.63
N ASP A 188 -16.84 -8.90 26.14
CA ASP A 188 -16.04 -9.79 26.97
C ASP A 188 -14.68 -9.22 27.37
N GLY A 189 -14.18 -8.18 26.70
CA GLY A 189 -12.93 -7.46 27.02
C GLY A 189 -11.71 -8.37 27.11
N ARG A 190 -11.71 -9.48 26.37
CA ARG A 190 -10.67 -10.53 26.44
C ARG A 190 -9.59 -10.36 25.39
N ASP A 191 -9.84 -9.55 24.36
CA ASP A 191 -8.91 -9.35 23.26
C ASP A 191 -8.03 -8.12 23.53
N PRO A 192 -6.71 -8.30 23.77
CA PRO A 192 -5.82 -7.18 24.04
C PRO A 192 -5.60 -6.26 22.83
N ASP A 193 -5.99 -6.70 21.63
CA ASP A 193 -5.84 -5.96 20.38
C ASP A 193 -7.13 -5.19 20.01
N GLU A 194 -8.04 -4.95 20.96
CA GLU A 194 -9.23 -4.12 20.74
C GLU A 194 -8.84 -2.65 20.52
N PRO A 195 -9.19 -2.06 19.37
CA PRO A 195 -8.85 -0.67 19.09
C PRO A 195 -9.74 0.29 19.87
N VAL A 196 -9.11 1.30 20.45
CA VAL A 196 -9.76 2.43 21.14
C VAL A 196 -9.41 3.78 20.49
N ASP A 197 -8.44 3.78 19.60
CA ASP A 197 -7.79 4.93 18.98
C ASP A 197 -7.86 4.89 17.45
N ASP A 198 -8.55 3.91 16.87
CA ASP A 198 -8.67 3.72 15.41
C ASP A 198 -9.37 4.87 14.69
N VAL A 199 -10.20 5.63 15.39
CA VAL A 199 -10.83 6.87 14.89
C VAL A 199 -9.98 8.12 15.14
N GLY A 200 -9.07 8.07 16.13
CA GLY A 200 -8.34 9.24 16.62
C GLY A 200 -6.96 9.44 16.01
N ILE A 201 -6.37 8.40 15.41
CA ILE A 201 -5.04 8.41 14.79
C ILE A 201 -5.06 9.01 13.38
#